data_AF-A0A6H0WHE3-F1
#
_entry.id   AF-A0A6H0WHE3-F1
#
_cell.length_a   1.000
_cell.length_b   1.000
_cell.length_c   1.000
_cell.angle_alpha   90.00
_cell.angle_beta   90.00
_cell.angle_gamma   90.00
#
_symmetry.space_group_name_H-M   'P 1'
#
loop_
_entity.id
_entity.type
_entity.pdbx_description
1 polymer ?
#
loop_
_entity_poly.entity_id
_entity_poly.type
_entity_poly.pdbx_seq_one_letter_code
_entity_poly.pdbx_strand_id
1 'polypeptide(L)'
;MSSSKFVGQLKQNNEQINNLKALLSQNEKHMTDHEQELTGKVNDFMEYQNYELIKHMKDISNPHQVTKQQVGLSNVTNDKQATKIEFDAHVKDTKIHVNDTERSRWNAAQLSKLTQDNGLAKYLSGVDFNTVIESGFYYITSVSTSLNAPVNSNGYLLVYNYGTYPYQEFTAYSGATTSIPETRRKFMRNKVSGTENWTPWIELEYSAGAQAKVNIHENKTDIHVTKEDKDKWNAAQLIKITNDNGSVLVSIADTDDFLERIVKVGKTFGTFYSTGKPANAPSTISTRGYFHFTSTDANGNGIYGYVVAIDYKNNMYTNIVDGSSGWSGWRKLTSNAEFENISWHNVTLKNGAATGDRPFQYAIWGNVLLLRGHITATREVVCGTIPSVRLPLNGATAMISVSGITGYSKLLLFASGDLKLTGLHSNNDNNVTGYYMDAVIPLE
;
A
#
# COMPACT_ATOMS: atom_id res chain seq x y z
N MET A 1 150.25 -31.32 -128.05
CA MET A 1 149.47 -31.77 -129.22
C MET A 1 148.38 -30.74 -129.59
N SER A 2 148.72 -29.52 -130.01
CA SER A 2 148.42 -28.32 -129.19
C SER A 2 147.06 -27.63 -129.49
N SER A 3 146.28 -27.39 -128.43
CA SER A 3 145.08 -26.51 -128.24
C SER A 3 143.72 -26.82 -128.90
N SER A 4 143.54 -27.99 -129.51
CA SER A 4 142.26 -28.52 -130.02
C SER A 4 141.20 -28.92 -128.96
N LYS A 5 141.33 -28.53 -127.68
CA LYS A 5 140.45 -29.05 -126.60
C LYS A 5 139.74 -27.98 -125.78
N PHE A 6 140.28 -26.75 -125.72
CA PHE A 6 139.77 -25.73 -124.78
C PHE A 6 138.57 -24.95 -125.33
N VAL A 7 138.58 -24.63 -126.62
CA VAL A 7 137.50 -23.85 -127.26
C VAL A 7 136.20 -24.65 -127.37
N GLY A 8 136.30 -25.98 -127.57
CA GLY A 8 135.13 -26.87 -127.56
C GLY A 8 134.46 -26.99 -126.18
N GLN A 9 135.25 -27.08 -125.11
CA GLN A 9 134.76 -27.11 -123.73
C GLN A 9 134.03 -25.81 -123.35
N LEU A 10 134.51 -24.67 -123.85
CA LEU A 10 133.86 -23.36 -123.70
C LEU A 10 132.48 -23.32 -124.36
N LYS A 11 132.34 -23.99 -125.51
CA LYS A 11 131.06 -24.16 -126.20
C LYS A 11 130.09 -25.02 -125.38
N GLN A 12 130.59 -26.10 -124.78
CA GLN A 12 129.83 -27.00 -123.92
C GLN A 12 129.36 -26.31 -122.62
N ASN A 13 130.19 -25.45 -122.02
CA ASN A 13 129.78 -24.64 -120.88
C ASN A 13 128.71 -23.60 -121.26
N ASN A 14 128.79 -23.01 -122.46
CA ASN A 14 127.74 -22.12 -122.96
C ASN A 14 126.40 -22.86 -123.15
N GLU A 15 126.43 -24.11 -123.63
CA GLU A 15 125.24 -24.96 -123.69
C GLU A 15 124.67 -25.24 -122.28
N GLN A 16 125.51 -25.52 -121.29
CA GLN A 16 125.05 -25.73 -119.91
C GLN A 16 124.46 -24.46 -119.29
N ILE A 17 125.05 -23.28 -119.51
CA ILE A 17 124.50 -22.00 -119.03
C ILE A 17 123.14 -21.71 -119.68
N ASN A 18 122.98 -22.00 -120.97
CA ASN A 18 121.70 -21.85 -121.64
C ASN A 18 120.64 -22.81 -121.10
N ASN A 19 121.01 -24.06 -120.79
CA ASN A 19 120.11 -25.00 -120.13
C ASN A 19 119.71 -24.52 -118.73
N LEU A 20 120.63 -23.94 -117.95
CA LEU A 20 120.31 -23.38 -116.64
C LEU A 20 119.40 -22.15 -116.73
N LYS A 21 119.60 -21.25 -117.71
CA LYS A 21 118.70 -20.12 -117.96
C LYS A 21 117.30 -20.57 -118.39
N ALA A 22 117.20 -21.58 -119.25
CA ALA A 22 115.93 -22.15 -119.66
C ALA A 22 115.18 -22.77 -118.47
N LEU A 23 115.89 -23.48 -117.59
CA LEU A 23 115.32 -24.10 -116.40
C LEU A 23 114.88 -23.04 -115.36
N LEU A 24 115.67 -21.99 -115.15
CA LEU A 24 115.31 -20.89 -114.25
C LEU A 24 114.05 -20.17 -114.72
N SER A 25 113.97 -19.86 -116.02
CA SER A 25 112.79 -19.21 -116.61
C SER A 25 111.53 -20.09 -116.55
N GLN A 26 111.67 -21.41 -116.70
CA GLN A 26 110.56 -22.34 -116.50
C GLN A 26 110.09 -22.42 -115.04
N ASN A 27 111.02 -22.43 -114.08
CA ASN A 27 110.66 -22.48 -112.66
C ASN A 27 110.02 -21.18 -112.19
N GLU A 28 110.52 -20.01 -112.62
CA GLU A 28 109.88 -18.71 -112.33
C GLU A 28 108.45 -18.66 -112.87
N LYS A 29 108.24 -19.15 -114.10
CA LYS A 29 106.92 -19.24 -114.70
C LYS A 29 106.01 -20.21 -113.93
N HIS A 30 106.49 -21.42 -113.61
CA HIS A 30 105.69 -22.42 -112.91
C HIS A 30 105.32 -21.98 -111.48
N MET A 31 106.19 -21.24 -110.79
CA MET A 31 105.86 -20.65 -109.49
C MET A 31 104.81 -19.54 -109.62
N THR A 32 104.90 -18.71 -110.67
CA THR A 32 103.92 -17.65 -110.93
C THR A 32 102.53 -18.23 -111.28
N ASP A 33 102.50 -19.26 -112.14
CA ASP A 33 101.26 -19.95 -112.53
C ASP A 33 100.62 -20.66 -111.32
N HIS A 34 101.45 -21.26 -110.45
CA HIS A 34 100.95 -21.92 -109.24
C HIS A 34 100.44 -20.92 -108.19
N GLU A 35 101.10 -19.77 -108.00
CA GLU A 35 100.64 -18.72 -107.11
C GLU A 35 99.31 -18.10 -107.58
N GLN A 36 99.14 -17.91 -108.90
CA GLN A 36 97.89 -17.44 -109.49
C GLN A 36 96.75 -18.47 -109.33
N GLU A 37 97.02 -19.75 -109.59
CA GLU A 37 96.01 -20.81 -109.43
C GLU A 37 95.60 -20.97 -107.96
N LEU A 38 96.56 -20.88 -107.03
CA LEU A 38 96.27 -20.96 -105.59
C LEU A 38 95.45 -19.76 -105.13
N THR A 39 95.77 -18.55 -105.59
CA THR A 39 95.02 -17.33 -105.25
C THR A 39 93.59 -17.37 -105.80
N GLY A 40 93.40 -17.88 -107.03
CA GLY A 40 92.07 -18.05 -107.63
C GLY A 40 91.18 -19.00 -106.83
N LYS A 41 91.72 -20.17 -106.46
CA LYS A 41 90.96 -21.17 -105.66
C LYS A 41 90.58 -20.65 -104.28
N VAL A 42 91.42 -19.83 -103.64
CA VAL A 42 91.12 -19.24 -102.33
C VAL A 42 89.98 -18.23 -102.42
N ASN A 43 89.94 -17.40 -103.47
CA ASN A 43 88.88 -16.40 -103.64
C ASN A 43 87.52 -17.05 -103.92
N ASP A 44 87.45 -18.03 -104.82
CA ASP A 44 86.20 -18.72 -105.14
C ASP A 44 85.63 -19.47 -103.92
N PHE A 45 86.53 -20.09 -103.15
CA PHE A 45 86.17 -20.75 -101.92
C PHE A 45 85.57 -19.76 -100.90
N MET A 46 86.19 -18.60 -100.72
CA MET A 46 85.70 -17.57 -99.81
C MET A 46 84.36 -16.99 -100.27
N GLU A 47 84.17 -16.80 -101.56
CA GLU A 47 82.95 -16.19 -102.11
C GLU A 47 81.75 -17.14 -102.04
N TYR A 48 81.95 -18.42 -102.31
CA TYR A 48 80.87 -19.40 -102.26
C TYR A 48 80.46 -19.76 -100.83
N GLN A 49 81.43 -19.91 -99.91
CA GLN A 49 81.13 -20.10 -98.48
C GLN A 49 80.36 -18.90 -97.91
N ASN A 50 80.72 -17.70 -98.35
CA ASN A 50 79.96 -16.50 -98.02
C ASN A 50 78.53 -16.57 -98.59
N TYR A 51 78.34 -17.00 -99.85
CA TYR A 51 77.00 -17.16 -100.44
C TYR A 51 76.10 -18.16 -99.69
N GLU A 52 76.61 -19.35 -99.36
CA GLU A 52 75.81 -20.37 -98.67
C GLU A 52 75.55 -20.01 -97.20
N LEU A 53 76.51 -19.41 -96.48
CA LEU A 53 76.28 -18.88 -95.14
C LEU A 53 75.22 -17.78 -95.17
N ILE A 54 75.31 -16.89 -96.17
CA ILE A 54 74.33 -15.84 -96.43
C ILE A 54 72.95 -16.48 -96.69
N LYS A 55 72.85 -17.59 -97.41
CA LYS A 55 71.58 -18.29 -97.70
C LYS A 55 71.01 -19.01 -96.48
N HIS A 56 71.86 -19.69 -95.71
CA HIS A 56 71.46 -20.41 -94.49
C HIS A 56 71.00 -19.44 -93.39
N MET A 57 71.71 -18.33 -93.20
CA MET A 57 71.25 -17.23 -92.35
C MET A 57 69.97 -16.56 -92.88
N LYS A 58 69.65 -16.72 -94.18
CA LYS A 58 68.47 -16.13 -94.82
C LYS A 58 67.24 -17.04 -94.82
N ASP A 59 67.35 -18.34 -94.50
CA ASP A 59 66.19 -19.22 -94.44
C ASP A 59 65.62 -19.30 -93.02
N ILE A 60 64.79 -18.31 -92.75
CA ILE A 60 64.13 -18.11 -91.47
C ILE A 60 62.62 -18.28 -91.59
N SER A 61 62.17 -19.00 -92.63
CA SER A 61 60.76 -19.26 -92.86
C SER A 61 60.07 -19.82 -91.60
N ASN A 62 58.88 -19.27 -91.35
CA ASN A 62 58.44 -18.78 -90.03
C ASN A 62 58.46 -19.82 -88.88
N PRO A 63 59.25 -19.60 -87.82
CA PRO A 63 60.44 -18.75 -87.79
C PRO A 63 61.62 -19.61 -87.34
N HIS A 64 62.46 -20.12 -88.24
CA HIS A 64 63.60 -20.96 -87.85
C HIS A 64 63.25 -22.11 -86.89
N GLN A 65 62.01 -22.60 -86.95
CA GLN A 65 61.48 -23.61 -86.02
C GLN A 65 61.70 -23.28 -84.54
N VAL A 66 61.67 -21.99 -84.19
CA VAL A 66 61.80 -21.53 -82.81
C VAL A 66 60.79 -22.27 -81.92
N THR A 67 61.31 -22.98 -80.94
CA THR A 67 60.54 -23.79 -80.00
C THR A 67 59.88 -22.92 -78.94
N LYS A 68 58.78 -23.41 -78.36
CA LYS A 68 58.16 -22.77 -77.18
C LYS A 68 59.17 -22.51 -76.06
N GLN A 69 60.17 -23.37 -75.89
CA GLN A 69 61.22 -23.18 -74.90
C GLN A 69 62.15 -22.01 -75.22
N GLN A 70 62.52 -21.84 -76.49
CA GLN A 70 63.36 -20.72 -76.93
C GLN A 70 62.67 -19.35 -76.76
N VAL A 71 61.33 -19.30 -76.77
CA VAL A 71 60.56 -18.07 -76.49
C VAL A 71 59.98 -18.01 -75.07
N GLY A 72 60.42 -18.90 -74.17
CA GLY A 72 59.99 -18.89 -72.76
C GLY A 72 58.53 -19.31 -72.53
N LEU A 73 57.89 -19.94 -73.50
CA LEU A 73 56.50 -20.42 -73.49
C LEU A 73 56.39 -21.94 -73.23
N SER A 74 57.41 -22.58 -72.64
CA SER A 74 57.46 -24.03 -72.41
C SER A 74 56.25 -24.58 -71.65
N ASN A 75 55.66 -23.76 -70.76
CA ASN A 75 54.52 -24.14 -69.92
C ASN A 75 53.16 -23.89 -70.60
N VAL A 76 53.14 -23.30 -71.80
CA VAL A 76 51.91 -22.98 -72.52
C VAL A 76 51.51 -24.17 -73.39
N THR A 77 50.33 -24.75 -73.15
CA THR A 77 49.77 -25.85 -73.96
C THR A 77 49.19 -25.35 -75.29
N ASN A 78 48.86 -26.25 -76.22
CA ASN A 78 48.22 -25.92 -77.51
C ASN A 78 46.69 -26.14 -77.48
N ASP A 79 46.09 -26.10 -76.29
CA ASP A 79 44.66 -26.32 -76.13
C ASP A 79 43.86 -25.12 -76.65
N LYS A 80 42.60 -25.36 -77.05
CA LYS A 80 41.68 -24.28 -77.44
C LYS A 80 41.42 -23.40 -76.22
N GLN A 81 42.10 -22.25 -76.17
CA GLN A 81 41.86 -21.22 -75.17
C GLN A 81 40.59 -20.43 -75.49
N ALA A 82 39.90 -19.96 -74.46
CA ALA A 82 38.87 -18.94 -74.64
C ALA A 82 39.50 -17.74 -75.35
N THR A 83 38.81 -17.21 -76.36
CA THR A 83 39.18 -15.92 -76.92
C THR A 83 39.16 -14.87 -75.83
N LYS A 84 39.92 -13.77 -76.00
CA LYS A 84 39.88 -12.65 -75.05
C LYS A 84 38.44 -12.16 -74.82
N ILE A 85 37.62 -12.18 -75.86
CA ILE A 85 36.20 -11.79 -75.81
C ILE A 85 35.42 -12.75 -74.89
N GLU A 86 35.57 -14.06 -75.07
CA GLU A 86 34.92 -15.07 -74.22
C GLU A 86 35.39 -15.00 -72.76
N PHE A 87 36.68 -14.78 -72.52
CA PHE A 87 37.22 -14.61 -71.17
C PHE A 87 36.71 -13.33 -70.51
N ASP A 88 36.77 -12.19 -71.20
CA ASP A 88 36.25 -10.91 -70.68
C ASP A 88 34.73 -10.99 -70.43
N ALA A 89 33.99 -11.72 -71.27
CA ALA A 89 32.56 -11.95 -71.07
C ALA A 89 32.31 -12.80 -69.82
N HIS A 90 33.07 -13.88 -69.60
CA HIS A 90 32.98 -14.70 -68.39
C HIS A 90 33.32 -13.91 -67.13
N VAL A 91 34.41 -13.13 -67.12
CA VAL A 91 34.83 -12.33 -65.96
C VAL A 91 33.78 -11.28 -65.58
N LYS A 92 33.00 -10.80 -66.56
CA LYS A 92 31.91 -9.83 -66.38
C LYS A 92 30.55 -10.48 -66.11
N ASP A 93 30.45 -11.81 -66.11
CA ASP A 93 29.18 -12.51 -65.91
C ASP A 93 28.77 -12.51 -64.43
N THR A 94 27.96 -11.52 -64.06
CA THR A 94 27.42 -11.35 -62.71
C THR A 94 26.34 -12.34 -62.33
N LYS A 95 25.88 -13.22 -63.25
CA LYS A 95 24.90 -14.26 -62.90
C LYS A 95 25.55 -15.48 -62.27
N ILE A 96 26.79 -15.78 -62.65
CA ILE A 96 27.55 -16.94 -62.15
C ILE A 96 28.60 -16.55 -61.10
N HIS A 97 29.07 -15.30 -61.12
CA HIS A 97 30.00 -14.78 -60.13
C HIS A 97 29.27 -14.01 -59.04
N VAL A 98 29.58 -14.32 -57.78
CA VAL A 98 29.13 -13.55 -56.61
C VAL A 98 30.10 -12.40 -56.40
N ASN A 99 29.58 -11.17 -56.36
CA ASN A 99 30.43 -10.01 -56.05
C ASN A 99 30.60 -9.83 -54.52
N ASP A 100 31.59 -9.04 -54.12
CA ASP A 100 31.87 -8.78 -52.71
C ASP A 100 30.69 -8.14 -51.96
N THR A 101 29.86 -7.35 -52.65
CA THR A 101 28.65 -6.74 -52.09
C THR A 101 27.59 -7.79 -51.73
N GLU A 102 27.32 -8.75 -52.62
CA GLU A 102 26.38 -9.85 -52.38
C GLU A 102 26.87 -10.76 -51.27
N ARG A 103 28.16 -11.11 -51.26
CA ARG A 103 28.77 -11.90 -50.20
C ARG A 103 28.66 -11.20 -48.85
N SER A 104 28.96 -9.91 -48.80
CA SER A 104 28.84 -9.11 -47.58
C SER A 104 27.40 -9.05 -47.10
N ARG A 105 26.44 -8.87 -48.03
CA ARG A 105 25.01 -8.87 -47.72
C ARG A 105 24.54 -10.20 -47.14
N TRP A 106 24.94 -11.33 -47.72
CA TRP A 106 24.55 -12.65 -47.21
C TRP A 106 25.21 -12.99 -45.88
N ASN A 107 26.50 -12.66 -45.72
CA ASN A 107 27.21 -12.86 -44.45
C ASN A 107 26.65 -11.99 -43.31
N ALA A 108 26.11 -10.81 -43.63
CA ALA A 108 25.45 -9.92 -42.68
C ALA A 108 23.96 -10.25 -42.48
N ALA A 109 23.39 -11.21 -43.22
CA ALA A 109 21.97 -11.53 -43.13
C ALA A 109 21.64 -12.26 -41.82
N GLN A 110 20.48 -11.95 -41.25
CA GLN A 110 19.94 -12.70 -40.13
C GLN A 110 19.46 -14.08 -40.62
N LEU A 111 20.10 -15.16 -40.16
CA LEU A 111 19.77 -16.54 -40.58
C LEU A 111 18.53 -17.11 -39.86
N SER A 112 18.25 -16.64 -38.65
CA SER A 112 17.08 -17.05 -37.87
C SER A 112 15.90 -16.11 -38.11
N LYS A 113 14.76 -16.64 -38.55
CA LYS A 113 13.58 -15.83 -38.88
C LYS A 113 12.77 -15.47 -37.62
N LEU A 114 12.44 -14.19 -37.45
CA LEU A 114 11.48 -13.72 -36.43
C LEU A 114 10.01 -13.85 -36.90
N THR A 115 9.79 -13.86 -38.21
CA THR A 115 8.48 -13.94 -38.90
C THR A 115 8.47 -15.05 -39.94
N GLN A 116 7.36 -15.21 -40.66
CA GLN A 116 7.28 -15.98 -41.90
C GLN A 116 7.94 -15.22 -43.08
N ASP A 117 8.15 -15.91 -44.22
CA ASP A 117 8.75 -15.33 -45.43
C ASP A 117 7.92 -14.24 -46.09
N ASN A 118 6.61 -14.26 -45.88
CA ASN A 118 5.69 -13.21 -46.31
C ASN A 118 5.60 -12.02 -45.33
N GLY A 119 6.42 -12.01 -44.27
CA GLY A 119 6.42 -10.98 -43.23
C GLY A 119 5.33 -11.12 -42.17
N LEU A 120 4.43 -12.11 -42.26
CA LEU A 120 3.43 -12.38 -41.23
C LEU A 120 4.07 -12.99 -39.98
N ALA A 121 3.45 -12.76 -38.82
CA ALA A 121 3.82 -13.47 -37.59
C ALA A 121 3.75 -15.00 -37.79
N LYS A 122 4.60 -15.75 -37.10
CA LYS A 122 4.57 -17.21 -37.09
C LYS A 122 3.22 -17.69 -36.52
N TYR A 123 2.48 -18.48 -37.29
CA TYR A 123 1.17 -18.98 -36.88
C TYR A 123 1.32 -20.25 -36.04
N LEU A 124 0.75 -20.25 -34.84
CA LEU A 124 0.68 -21.43 -33.96
C LEU A 124 -0.77 -21.63 -33.50
N SER A 125 -1.21 -22.87 -33.36
CA SER A 125 -2.58 -23.19 -32.91
C SER A 125 -2.56 -24.28 -31.85
N GLY A 126 -3.22 -24.05 -30.71
CA GLY A 126 -3.33 -25.03 -29.63
C GLY A 126 -1.99 -25.41 -28.96
N VAL A 127 -0.99 -24.54 -29.05
CA VAL A 127 0.35 -24.77 -28.50
C VAL A 127 0.42 -24.30 -27.04
N ASP A 128 1.12 -25.08 -26.21
CA ASP A 128 1.48 -24.69 -24.86
C ASP A 128 2.53 -23.57 -24.88
N PHE A 129 2.22 -22.43 -24.26
CA PHE A 129 3.07 -21.25 -24.22
C PHE A 129 4.44 -21.51 -23.58
N ASN A 130 4.57 -22.48 -22.69
CA ASN A 130 5.86 -22.84 -22.08
C ASN A 130 6.84 -23.46 -23.09
N THR A 131 6.32 -23.98 -24.21
CA THR A 131 7.14 -24.57 -25.29
C THR A 131 7.59 -23.54 -26.34
N VAL A 132 6.97 -22.36 -26.38
CA VAL A 132 7.30 -21.31 -27.35
C VAL A 132 8.45 -20.47 -26.81
N ILE A 133 9.67 -21.00 -26.96
CA ILE A 133 10.90 -20.43 -26.37
C ILE A 133 11.81 -19.73 -27.36
N GLU A 134 11.60 -19.90 -28.66
CA GLU A 134 12.43 -19.28 -29.69
C GLU A 134 12.06 -17.81 -29.90
N SER A 135 13.06 -16.94 -30.06
CA SER A 135 12.84 -15.53 -30.38
C SER A 135 12.00 -15.37 -31.64
N GLY A 136 10.95 -14.54 -31.58
CA GLY A 136 10.07 -14.33 -32.73
C GLY A 136 8.77 -13.62 -32.40
N PHE A 137 8.03 -13.32 -33.47
CA PHE A 137 6.69 -12.76 -33.43
C PHE A 137 5.69 -13.85 -33.82
N TYR A 138 4.80 -14.20 -32.89
CA TYR A 138 3.84 -15.29 -33.05
C TYR A 138 2.42 -14.74 -33.01
N TYR A 139 1.55 -15.32 -33.83
CA TYR A 139 0.10 -15.21 -33.66
C TYR A 139 -0.41 -16.58 -33.26
N ILE A 140 -1.04 -16.66 -32.09
CA ILE A 140 -1.46 -17.92 -31.49
C ILE A 140 -2.99 -17.98 -31.40
N THR A 141 -3.56 -19.08 -31.89
CA THR A 141 -5.00 -19.37 -31.81
C THR A 141 -5.30 -20.57 -30.94
N SER A 142 -6.59 -20.73 -30.57
CA SER A 142 -7.05 -21.79 -29.64
C SER A 142 -6.36 -21.69 -28.28
N VAL A 143 -6.04 -20.45 -27.88
CA VAL A 143 -5.32 -20.11 -26.66
C VAL A 143 -6.23 -20.34 -25.46
N SER A 144 -5.76 -21.10 -24.48
CA SER A 144 -6.48 -21.37 -23.23
C SER A 144 -5.52 -21.41 -22.05
N THR A 145 -6.05 -21.24 -20.84
CA THR A 145 -5.23 -21.25 -19.61
C THR A 145 -4.62 -22.64 -19.32
N SER A 146 -5.21 -23.73 -19.83
CA SER A 146 -4.60 -25.07 -19.77
C SER A 146 -3.35 -25.20 -20.64
N LEU A 147 -3.16 -24.32 -21.62
CA LEU A 147 -1.96 -24.19 -22.45
C LEU A 147 -0.97 -23.16 -21.89
N ASN A 148 -1.03 -22.87 -20.59
CA ASN A 148 -0.19 -21.88 -19.89
C ASN A 148 -0.31 -20.44 -20.42
N ALA A 149 -1.38 -20.10 -21.14
CA ALA A 149 -1.68 -18.74 -21.53
C ALA A 149 -2.26 -17.92 -20.36
N PRO A 150 -2.10 -16.59 -20.33
CA PRO A 150 -2.62 -15.75 -19.25
C PRO A 150 -4.15 -15.63 -19.27
N VAL A 151 -4.75 -15.77 -20.45
CA VAL A 151 -6.20 -15.65 -20.68
C VAL A 151 -6.65 -16.59 -21.79
N ASN A 152 -7.93 -16.96 -21.81
CA ASN A 152 -8.56 -17.72 -22.88
C ASN A 152 -8.96 -16.79 -24.03
N SER A 153 -7.97 -16.32 -24.79
CA SER A 153 -8.17 -15.46 -25.97
C SER A 153 -7.02 -15.63 -26.94
N ASN A 154 -7.30 -15.66 -28.24
CA ASN A 154 -6.26 -15.60 -29.29
C ASN A 154 -5.41 -14.34 -29.09
N GLY A 155 -4.19 -14.31 -29.63
CA GLY A 155 -3.37 -13.11 -29.49
C GLY A 155 -2.00 -13.19 -30.11
N TYR A 156 -1.26 -12.11 -29.91
CA TYR A 156 0.12 -11.99 -30.37
C TYR A 156 1.05 -12.28 -29.20
N LEU A 157 2.02 -13.18 -29.42
CA LEU A 157 3.08 -13.48 -28.48
C LEU A 157 4.40 -12.99 -29.06
N LEU A 158 5.09 -12.12 -28.34
CA LEU A 158 6.47 -11.76 -28.60
C LEU A 158 7.36 -12.55 -27.64
N VAL A 159 8.37 -13.22 -28.18
CA VAL A 159 9.34 -13.97 -27.40
C VAL A 159 10.71 -13.34 -27.61
N TYR A 160 11.36 -12.99 -26.51
CA TYR A 160 12.73 -12.49 -26.48
C TYR A 160 13.58 -13.51 -25.73
N ASN A 161 14.35 -14.30 -26.47
CA ASN A 161 15.22 -15.30 -25.87
C ASN A 161 16.69 -14.86 -25.89
N TYR A 162 17.28 -14.73 -24.70
CA TYR A 162 18.71 -14.47 -24.49
C TYR A 162 19.51 -15.76 -24.20
N GLY A 163 18.85 -16.90 -24.00
CA GLY A 163 19.49 -18.19 -23.72
C GLY A 163 18.51 -19.23 -23.15
N THR A 164 18.63 -19.52 -21.85
CA THR A 164 17.75 -20.49 -21.15
C THR A 164 16.53 -19.84 -20.48
N TYR A 165 16.40 -18.52 -20.54
CA TYR A 165 15.34 -17.75 -19.88
C TYR A 165 14.56 -16.84 -20.85
N PRO A 166 13.75 -17.40 -21.77
CA PRO A 166 12.89 -16.61 -22.64
C PRO A 166 11.96 -15.68 -21.85
N TYR A 167 11.83 -14.45 -22.33
CA TYR A 167 10.85 -13.46 -21.90
C TYR A 167 9.67 -13.46 -22.88
N GLN A 168 8.46 -13.42 -22.36
CA GLN A 168 7.22 -13.50 -23.14
C GLN A 168 6.34 -12.29 -22.87
N GLU A 169 5.91 -11.63 -23.93
CA GLU A 169 4.84 -10.63 -23.90
C GLU A 169 3.65 -11.12 -24.71
N PHE A 170 2.48 -11.19 -24.09
CA PHE A 170 1.26 -11.61 -24.75
C PHE A 170 0.27 -10.46 -24.81
N THR A 171 -0.21 -10.14 -26.01
CA THR A 171 -1.29 -9.19 -26.23
C THR A 171 -2.51 -9.94 -26.75
N ALA A 172 -3.55 -10.01 -25.93
CA ALA A 172 -4.80 -10.65 -26.32
C ALA A 172 -5.43 -9.89 -27.50
N TYR A 173 -5.78 -10.65 -28.53
CA TYR A 173 -6.51 -10.14 -29.67
C TYR A 173 -7.92 -9.75 -29.26
N SER A 174 -8.34 -8.59 -29.71
CA SER A 174 -9.74 -8.20 -29.75
C SER A 174 -10.02 -7.64 -31.13
N GLY A 175 -11.15 -8.05 -31.72
CA GLY A 175 -11.59 -7.57 -33.04
C GLY A 175 -11.82 -6.05 -33.09
N ALA A 176 -12.33 -5.56 -34.22
CA ALA A 176 -12.65 -4.13 -34.37
C ALA A 176 -13.72 -3.71 -33.36
N THR A 177 -13.36 -2.78 -32.49
CA THR A 177 -14.27 -2.21 -31.48
C THR A 177 -14.12 -0.69 -31.48
N THR A 178 -15.24 0.01 -31.36
CA THR A 178 -15.31 1.47 -31.21
C THR A 178 -14.97 1.94 -29.80
N SER A 179 -14.78 1.00 -28.86
CA SER A 179 -14.34 1.21 -27.48
C SER A 179 -13.15 0.30 -27.15
N ILE A 180 -12.42 0.61 -26.07
CA ILE A 180 -11.38 -0.29 -25.53
C ILE A 180 -12.09 -1.49 -24.89
N PRO A 181 -12.00 -2.70 -25.47
CA PRO A 181 -12.71 -3.84 -24.91
C PRO A 181 -11.92 -4.42 -23.73
N GLU A 182 -12.61 -4.90 -22.70
CA GLU A 182 -12.01 -5.58 -21.55
C GLU A 182 -11.17 -6.80 -21.93
N THR A 183 -11.34 -7.30 -23.17
CA THR A 183 -10.61 -8.45 -23.71
C THR A 183 -9.25 -8.10 -24.33
N ARG A 184 -8.94 -6.81 -24.54
CA ARG A 184 -7.63 -6.36 -25.04
C ARG A 184 -6.67 -6.11 -23.89
N ARG A 185 -6.03 -7.18 -23.43
CA ARG A 185 -5.15 -7.19 -22.25
C ARG A 185 -3.71 -7.51 -22.67
N LYS A 186 -2.74 -6.90 -21.99
CA LYS A 186 -1.31 -7.15 -22.20
C LYS A 186 -0.72 -7.80 -20.97
N PHE A 187 0.08 -8.85 -21.17
CA PHE A 187 0.70 -9.61 -20.12
C PHE A 187 2.18 -9.80 -20.40
N MET A 188 2.96 -9.97 -19.34
CA MET A 188 4.37 -10.31 -19.43
C MET A 188 4.75 -11.38 -18.40
N ARG A 189 5.73 -12.21 -18.76
CA ARG A 189 6.38 -13.18 -17.87
C ARG A 189 7.76 -13.56 -18.41
N ASN A 190 8.48 -14.37 -17.65
CA ASN A 190 9.77 -14.92 -18.06
C ASN A 190 9.99 -16.33 -17.50
N LYS A 191 10.78 -17.13 -18.19
CA LYS A 191 11.28 -18.40 -17.64
C LYS A 191 12.35 -18.10 -16.58
N VAL A 192 12.37 -18.87 -15.50
CA VAL A 192 13.35 -18.73 -14.41
C VAL A 192 14.67 -19.36 -14.85
N SER A 193 15.76 -18.58 -14.79
CA SER A 193 17.08 -18.99 -15.27
C SER A 193 17.54 -20.31 -14.65
N GLY A 194 18.01 -21.23 -15.50
CA GLY A 194 18.53 -22.53 -15.08
C GLY A 194 17.48 -23.54 -14.62
N THR A 195 16.18 -23.27 -14.81
CA THR A 195 15.08 -24.16 -14.41
C THR A 195 14.07 -24.32 -15.53
N GLU A 196 13.12 -25.25 -15.40
CA GLU A 196 11.94 -25.36 -16.28
C GLU A 196 10.74 -24.51 -15.84
N ASN A 197 10.89 -23.75 -14.75
CA ASN A 197 9.78 -22.98 -14.17
C ASN A 197 9.58 -21.64 -14.89
N TRP A 198 8.32 -21.19 -14.94
CA TRP A 198 7.93 -19.87 -15.44
C TRP A 198 7.43 -18.98 -14.30
N THR A 199 7.71 -17.68 -14.38
CA THR A 199 7.06 -16.72 -13.49
C THR A 199 5.56 -16.64 -13.81
N PRO A 200 4.72 -16.30 -12.83
CA PRO A 200 3.32 -15.99 -13.09
C PRO A 200 3.20 -14.87 -14.12
N TRP A 201 2.15 -14.91 -14.93
CA TRP A 201 1.81 -13.81 -15.81
C TRP A 201 1.44 -12.57 -14.99
N ILE A 202 2.05 -11.44 -15.34
CA ILE A 202 1.69 -10.13 -14.81
C ILE A 202 0.90 -9.41 -15.89
N GLU A 203 -0.29 -8.92 -15.53
CA GLU A 203 -1.08 -8.05 -16.39
C GLU A 203 -0.59 -6.61 -16.29
N LEU A 204 -0.46 -5.94 -17.44
CA LEU A 204 -0.20 -4.51 -17.52
C LEU A 204 -1.53 -3.75 -17.57
N GLU A 205 -1.85 -3.08 -16.47
CA GLU A 205 -3.04 -2.22 -16.35
C GLU A 205 -2.93 -0.99 -17.26
N TYR A 206 -4.04 -0.57 -17.85
CA TYR A 206 -4.12 0.66 -18.65
C TYR A 206 -4.66 1.83 -17.81
N SER A 207 -4.32 3.05 -18.19
CA SER A 207 -4.62 4.26 -17.41
C SER A 207 -6.10 4.42 -17.05
N ALA A 208 -7.01 4.17 -18.00
CA ALA A 208 -8.44 4.30 -17.74
C ALA A 208 -9.01 3.17 -16.85
N GLY A 209 -8.45 1.96 -16.89
CA GLY A 209 -8.81 0.88 -15.97
C GLY A 209 -8.37 1.18 -14.53
N ALA A 210 -7.15 1.70 -14.36
CA ALA A 210 -6.67 2.20 -13.08
C ALA A 210 -7.54 3.35 -12.54
N GLN A 211 -7.90 4.32 -13.40
CA GLN A 211 -8.79 5.42 -13.01
C GLN A 211 -10.19 4.93 -12.61
N ALA A 212 -10.76 3.95 -13.32
CA ALA A 212 -12.04 3.37 -12.96
C ALA A 212 -12.02 2.74 -11.55
N LYS A 213 -10.95 2.02 -11.20
CA LYS A 213 -10.75 1.46 -9.85
C LYS A 213 -10.66 2.55 -8.78
N VAL A 214 -9.94 3.65 -9.06
CA VAL A 214 -9.84 4.79 -8.15
C VAL A 214 -11.19 5.50 -7.97
N ASN A 215 -11.92 5.75 -9.05
CA ASN A 215 -13.25 6.37 -8.97
C ASN A 215 -14.23 5.49 -8.16
N ILE A 216 -14.16 4.16 -8.30
CA ILE A 216 -14.96 3.25 -7.48
C ILE A 216 -14.61 3.40 -6.00
N HIS A 217 -13.33 3.55 -5.64
CA HIS A 217 -12.90 3.76 -4.26
C HIS A 217 -13.29 5.15 -3.73
N GLU A 218 -13.09 6.21 -4.51
CA GLU A 218 -13.45 7.59 -4.16
C GLU A 218 -14.95 7.71 -3.82
N ASN A 219 -15.81 6.96 -4.52
CA ASN A 219 -17.25 6.95 -4.27
C ASN A 219 -17.69 6.10 -3.06
N LYS A 220 -16.78 5.41 -2.36
CA LYS A 220 -17.10 4.66 -1.12
C LYS A 220 -17.11 5.62 0.07
N THR A 221 -18.21 6.35 0.24
CA THR A 221 -18.35 7.36 1.29
C THR A 221 -18.46 6.76 2.70
N ASP A 222 -18.76 5.48 2.84
CA ASP A 222 -18.88 4.74 4.10
C ASP A 222 -17.55 4.51 4.82
N ILE A 223 -16.44 4.46 4.08
CA ILE A 223 -15.08 4.28 4.60
C ILE A 223 -14.30 5.60 4.71
N HIS A 224 -14.89 6.71 4.25
CA HIS A 224 -14.29 8.03 4.31
C HIS A 224 -14.97 8.88 5.39
N VAL A 225 -14.21 9.82 5.94
CA VAL A 225 -14.73 10.79 6.91
C VAL A 225 -14.40 12.19 6.41
N THR A 226 -15.30 13.12 6.66
CA THR A 226 -15.09 14.52 6.30
C THR A 226 -14.31 15.25 7.40
N LYS A 227 -13.86 16.47 7.09
CA LYS A 227 -13.36 17.37 8.14
C LYS A 227 -14.45 17.67 9.18
N GLU A 228 -15.69 17.85 8.75
CA GLU A 228 -16.84 18.12 9.63
C GLU A 228 -17.11 16.98 10.60
N ASP A 229 -17.03 15.71 10.14
CA ASP A 229 -17.16 14.54 11.01
C ASP A 229 -16.11 14.55 12.12
N LYS A 230 -14.85 14.80 11.75
CA LYS A 230 -13.74 14.87 12.71
C LYS A 230 -13.92 16.01 13.70
N ASP A 231 -14.32 17.19 13.22
CA ASP A 231 -14.56 18.35 14.09
C ASP A 231 -15.71 18.07 15.08
N LYS A 232 -16.80 17.44 14.61
CA LYS A 232 -17.92 17.00 15.47
C LYS A 232 -17.48 15.98 16.53
N TRP A 233 -16.70 14.98 16.17
CA TRP A 233 -16.22 13.97 17.12
C TRP A 233 -15.23 14.55 18.14
N ASN A 234 -14.32 15.41 17.70
CA ASN A 234 -13.34 16.05 18.59
C ASN A 234 -13.98 17.06 19.56
N ALA A 235 -15.10 17.67 19.18
CA ALA A 235 -15.86 18.58 20.04
C ALA A 235 -16.85 17.85 20.97
N ALA A 236 -16.98 16.53 20.90
CA ALA A 236 -17.93 15.78 21.70
C ALA A 236 -17.52 15.76 23.19
N GLN A 237 -18.51 15.81 24.09
CA GLN A 237 -18.28 15.56 25.51
C GLN A 237 -18.09 14.04 25.72
N LEU A 238 -16.86 13.61 26.01
CA LEU A 238 -16.49 12.19 26.11
C LEU A 238 -16.56 11.61 27.53
N ILE A 239 -16.86 12.43 28.54
CA ILE A 239 -16.95 11.97 29.93
C ILE A 239 -18.21 11.13 30.11
N LYS A 240 -18.03 9.91 30.60
CA LYS A 240 -19.10 8.95 30.87
C LYS A 240 -19.82 9.30 32.17
N ILE A 241 -21.16 9.34 32.12
CA ILE A 241 -22.02 9.48 33.31
C ILE A 241 -22.60 8.13 33.80
N THR A 242 -22.52 7.10 32.95
CA THR A 242 -22.97 5.71 33.13
C THR A 242 -21.98 4.78 32.42
N ASN A 243 -22.06 3.47 32.68
CA ASN A 243 -21.33 2.46 31.89
C ASN A 243 -22.00 2.22 30.53
N ASP A 244 -21.27 1.61 29.59
CA ASP A 244 -21.73 1.37 28.21
C ASP A 244 -22.92 0.41 28.10
N ASN A 245 -23.10 -0.45 29.10
CA ASN A 245 -24.25 -1.35 29.20
C ASN A 245 -25.51 -0.68 29.78
N GLY A 246 -25.49 0.64 29.99
CA GLY A 246 -26.58 1.40 30.62
C GLY A 246 -26.64 1.27 32.15
N SER A 247 -25.69 0.58 32.79
CA SER A 247 -25.61 0.56 34.25
C SER A 247 -25.08 1.87 34.81
N VAL A 248 -25.26 2.07 36.12
CA VAL A 248 -24.65 3.19 36.84
C VAL A 248 -23.13 3.20 36.69
N LEU A 249 -22.51 4.39 36.78
CA LEU A 249 -21.06 4.55 36.73
C LEU A 249 -20.38 3.88 37.95
N VAL A 250 -21.00 3.96 39.12
CA VAL A 250 -20.46 3.43 40.37
C VAL A 250 -21.47 2.54 41.08
N SER A 251 -21.07 1.30 41.38
CA SER A 251 -21.80 0.43 42.30
C SER A 251 -21.11 0.46 43.66
N ILE A 252 -21.90 0.66 44.72
CA ILE A 252 -21.48 0.74 46.11
C ILE A 252 -22.05 -0.49 46.84
N ALA A 253 -21.16 -1.40 47.24
CA ALA A 253 -21.48 -2.70 47.82
C ALA A 253 -21.66 -2.64 49.33
N ASP A 254 -22.25 -3.69 49.91
CA ASP A 254 -22.61 -3.77 51.34
C ASP A 254 -21.47 -3.43 52.31
N THR A 255 -20.22 -3.74 51.95
CA THR A 255 -19.03 -3.52 52.79
C THR A 255 -18.30 -2.21 52.51
N ASP A 256 -18.76 -1.41 51.54
CA ASP A 256 -18.12 -0.15 51.18
C ASP A 256 -18.48 0.97 52.18
N ASP A 257 -17.73 2.07 52.11
CA ASP A 257 -18.18 3.38 52.57
C ASP A 257 -18.75 4.16 51.38
N PHE A 258 -20.00 4.61 51.50
CA PHE A 258 -20.70 5.32 50.44
C PHE A 258 -19.94 6.57 49.99
N LEU A 259 -19.55 7.42 50.94
CA LEU A 259 -19.01 8.75 50.68
C LEU A 259 -17.55 8.65 50.20
N GLU A 260 -16.78 7.70 50.72
CA GLU A 260 -15.43 7.42 50.26
C GLU A 260 -15.44 6.87 48.82
N ARG A 261 -16.37 5.95 48.51
CA ARG A 261 -16.44 5.30 47.20
C ARG A 261 -16.72 6.29 46.06
N ILE A 262 -17.61 7.24 46.28
CA ILE A 262 -17.94 8.28 45.29
C ILE A 262 -16.82 9.31 45.13
N VAL A 263 -16.12 9.67 46.21
CA VAL A 263 -15.04 10.66 46.19
C VAL A 263 -13.86 10.14 45.37
N LYS A 264 -13.55 8.85 45.47
CA LYS A 264 -12.49 8.18 44.70
C LYS A 264 -12.71 8.18 43.18
N VAL A 265 -13.91 8.53 42.70
CA VAL A 265 -14.18 8.69 41.27
C VAL A 265 -13.51 9.96 40.74
N GLY A 266 -13.26 10.94 41.62
CA GLY A 266 -12.65 12.21 41.25
C GLY A 266 -13.61 13.17 40.56
N LYS A 267 -13.04 14.15 39.85
CA LYS A 267 -13.79 15.20 39.16
C LYS A 267 -14.59 14.61 37.99
N THR A 268 -15.89 14.41 38.20
CA THR A 268 -16.84 13.98 37.17
C THR A 268 -18.28 14.26 37.58
N PHE A 269 -19.19 14.20 36.61
CA PHE A 269 -20.62 13.98 36.85
C PHE A 269 -20.89 12.49 36.63
N GLY A 270 -21.46 11.81 37.62
CA GLY A 270 -21.60 10.36 37.59
C GLY A 270 -22.89 9.87 38.25
N THR A 271 -23.34 8.68 37.83
CA THR A 271 -24.48 7.98 38.44
C THR A 271 -24.00 6.88 39.39
N PHE A 272 -24.84 6.51 40.35
CA PHE A 272 -24.50 5.44 41.27
C PHE A 272 -25.71 4.56 41.65
N TYR A 273 -25.39 3.37 42.14
CA TYR A 273 -26.30 2.48 42.86
C TYR A 273 -25.65 2.09 44.18
N SER A 274 -26.43 2.11 45.26
CA SER A 274 -26.03 1.62 46.58
C SER A 274 -27.09 0.65 47.11
N THR A 275 -26.65 -0.39 47.81
CA THR A 275 -27.54 -1.41 48.38
C THR A 275 -28.30 -0.95 49.62
N GLY A 276 -27.87 0.17 50.24
CA GLY A 276 -28.45 0.69 51.50
C GLY A 276 -27.79 0.14 52.78
N LYS A 277 -26.88 -0.82 52.64
CA LYS A 277 -26.04 -1.34 53.73
C LYS A 277 -24.63 -0.73 53.87
N PRO A 278 -24.04 -0.03 52.86
CA PRO A 278 -22.71 0.57 53.02
C PRO A 278 -22.68 1.55 54.20
N ALA A 279 -21.50 1.75 54.78
CA ALA A 279 -21.30 2.81 55.76
C ALA A 279 -21.62 4.18 55.14
N ASN A 280 -22.13 5.11 55.95
CA ASN A 280 -22.49 6.46 55.53
C ASN A 280 -23.51 6.56 54.36
N ALA A 281 -24.29 5.51 54.12
CA ALA A 281 -25.42 5.56 53.19
C ALA A 281 -26.55 6.46 53.71
N PRO A 282 -27.28 7.19 52.83
CA PRO A 282 -28.38 8.08 53.24
C PRO A 282 -29.62 7.35 53.77
N SER A 283 -29.76 6.08 53.44
CA SER A 283 -30.93 5.26 53.72
C SER A 283 -30.48 3.83 53.96
N THR A 284 -31.20 3.10 54.83
CA THR A 284 -30.96 1.68 55.13
C THR A 284 -31.45 0.75 54.01
N ILE A 285 -31.97 1.32 52.93
CA ILE A 285 -32.48 0.63 51.76
C ILE A 285 -31.82 1.16 50.49
N SER A 286 -31.92 0.38 49.40
CA SER A 286 -31.18 0.66 48.18
C SER A 286 -31.49 2.05 47.63
N THR A 287 -30.45 2.79 47.25
CA THR A 287 -30.53 4.12 46.67
C THR A 287 -29.90 4.16 45.28
N ARG A 288 -30.44 5.02 44.42
CA ARG A 288 -29.88 5.37 43.11
C ARG A 288 -29.81 6.87 42.99
N GLY A 289 -28.89 7.36 42.18
CA GLY A 289 -28.83 8.79 41.95
C GLY A 289 -27.59 9.20 41.21
N TYR A 290 -27.18 10.44 41.45
CA TYR A 290 -26.05 11.06 40.79
C TYR A 290 -25.25 11.93 41.74
N PHE A 291 -24.00 12.16 41.37
CA PHE A 291 -23.08 13.03 42.06
C PHE A 291 -22.32 13.89 41.05
N HIS A 292 -21.80 15.02 41.52
CA HIS A 292 -20.98 15.90 40.72
C HIS A 292 -19.85 16.46 41.57
N PHE A 293 -18.60 16.20 41.15
CA PHE A 293 -17.41 16.81 41.74
C PHE A 293 -16.73 17.72 40.72
N THR A 294 -16.38 18.94 41.13
CA THR A 294 -15.83 19.97 40.23
C THR A 294 -14.31 20.12 40.34
N SER A 295 -13.70 19.53 41.37
CA SER A 295 -12.26 19.58 41.66
C SER A 295 -11.79 18.33 42.41
N THR A 296 -10.48 18.08 42.41
CA THR A 296 -9.84 16.97 43.15
C THR A 296 -8.71 17.44 44.05
N ASP A 297 -8.39 16.63 45.06
CA ASP A 297 -7.12 16.73 45.80
C ASP A 297 -5.93 16.18 44.97
N ALA A 298 -4.74 16.15 45.58
CA ALA A 298 -3.52 15.60 44.98
C ALA A 298 -3.58 14.09 44.69
N ASN A 299 -4.49 13.35 45.34
CA ASN A 299 -4.71 11.92 45.12
C ASN A 299 -5.79 11.64 44.08
N GLY A 300 -6.39 12.69 43.48
CA GLY A 300 -7.47 12.56 42.51
C GLY A 300 -8.86 12.38 43.13
N ASN A 301 -9.01 12.52 44.44
CA ASN A 301 -10.28 12.40 45.15
C ASN A 301 -11.11 13.68 44.98
N GLY A 302 -12.41 13.57 44.73
CA GLY A 302 -13.33 14.71 44.64
C GLY A 302 -13.45 15.49 45.95
N ILE A 303 -13.25 16.81 45.90
CA ILE A 303 -13.23 17.66 47.12
C ILE A 303 -14.32 18.73 47.18
N TYR A 304 -14.90 19.12 46.04
CA TYR A 304 -16.02 20.06 45.98
C TYR A 304 -17.12 19.47 45.13
N GLY A 305 -18.30 19.28 45.72
CA GLY A 305 -19.39 18.61 45.01
C GLY A 305 -20.61 18.29 45.84
N TYR A 306 -21.53 17.56 45.23
CA TYR A 306 -22.77 17.14 45.86
C TYR A 306 -23.20 15.75 45.39
N VAL A 307 -24.11 15.15 46.15
CA VAL A 307 -24.79 13.90 45.83
C VAL A 307 -26.28 14.08 46.00
N VAL A 308 -27.04 13.51 45.06
CA VAL A 308 -28.49 13.33 45.17
C VAL A 308 -28.76 11.84 45.14
N ALA A 309 -29.43 11.33 46.16
CA ALA A 309 -29.77 9.92 46.32
C ALA A 309 -31.27 9.76 46.48
N ILE A 310 -31.87 8.82 45.75
CA ILE A 310 -33.29 8.49 45.83
C ILE A 310 -33.39 7.03 46.23
N ASP A 311 -34.09 6.74 47.32
CA ASP A 311 -34.35 5.37 47.74
C ASP A 311 -35.54 4.75 47.01
N TYR A 312 -35.73 3.43 47.13
CA TYR A 312 -36.84 2.76 46.43
C TYR A 312 -38.25 3.16 46.94
N LYS A 313 -38.34 3.91 48.05
CA LYS A 313 -39.59 4.47 48.58
C LYS A 313 -39.80 5.92 48.13
N ASN A 314 -39.03 6.40 47.15
CA ASN A 314 -39.05 7.77 46.63
C ASN A 314 -38.62 8.85 47.64
N ASN A 315 -37.92 8.48 48.72
CA ASN A 315 -37.30 9.51 49.56
C ASN A 315 -36.04 10.03 48.87
N MET A 316 -35.92 11.34 48.79
CA MET A 316 -34.75 12.01 48.21
C MET A 316 -33.86 12.56 49.31
N TYR A 317 -32.56 12.35 49.17
CA TYR A 317 -31.52 12.78 50.08
C TYR A 317 -30.45 13.56 49.31
N THR A 318 -29.92 14.60 49.93
CA THR A 318 -28.80 15.36 49.40
C THR A 318 -27.69 15.48 50.42
N ASN A 319 -26.45 15.54 49.95
CA ASN A 319 -25.28 15.86 50.76
C ASN A 319 -24.29 16.64 49.91
N ILE A 320 -23.54 17.53 50.54
CA ILE A 320 -22.54 18.39 49.91
C ILE A 320 -21.21 18.17 50.61
N VAL A 321 -20.14 18.09 49.82
CA VAL A 321 -18.77 18.14 50.33
C VAL A 321 -18.15 19.48 49.97
N ASP A 322 -17.55 20.10 50.97
CA ASP A 322 -16.68 21.27 50.82
C ASP A 322 -15.25 20.85 51.14
N GLY A 323 -14.29 21.24 50.29
CA GLY A 323 -12.89 20.81 50.43
C GLY A 323 -12.22 21.28 51.72
N SER A 324 -12.79 22.27 52.41
CA SER A 324 -12.29 22.80 53.67
C SER A 324 -13.02 22.19 54.88
N SER A 325 -14.33 21.95 54.74
CA SER A 325 -15.22 21.57 55.85
C SER A 325 -15.66 20.10 55.85
N GLY A 326 -15.35 19.35 54.79
CA GLY A 326 -15.79 17.98 54.59
C GLY A 326 -17.27 17.85 54.22
N TRP A 327 -17.85 16.69 54.52
CA TRP A 327 -19.26 16.41 54.25
C TRP A 327 -20.19 17.11 55.23
N SER A 328 -21.24 17.75 54.71
CA SER A 328 -22.24 18.46 55.52
C SER A 328 -23.24 17.55 56.23
N GLY A 329 -23.28 16.27 55.86
CA GLY A 329 -24.27 15.30 56.32
C GLY A 329 -25.51 15.23 55.44
N TRP A 330 -26.18 14.07 55.48
CA TRP A 330 -27.36 13.81 54.66
C TRP A 330 -28.58 14.64 55.09
N ARG A 331 -29.27 15.23 54.11
CA ARG A 331 -30.53 15.94 54.29
C ARG A 331 -31.61 15.26 53.47
N LYS A 332 -32.69 14.81 54.12
CA LYS A 332 -33.88 14.29 53.43
C LYS A 332 -34.75 15.46 52.96
N LEU A 333 -35.17 15.46 51.70
CA LEU A 333 -36.19 16.38 51.20
C LEU A 333 -37.58 15.86 51.59
N THR A 334 -38.38 16.74 52.18
CA THR A 334 -39.78 16.47 52.51
C THR A 334 -40.65 16.72 51.28
N SER A 335 -41.47 15.74 50.91
CA SER A 335 -42.43 15.89 49.80
C SER A 335 -43.65 16.73 50.20
N ASN A 336 -44.36 17.29 49.22
CA ASN A 336 -45.63 17.99 49.48
C ASN A 336 -46.67 17.05 50.11
N ALA A 337 -46.69 15.78 49.71
CA ALA A 337 -47.58 14.78 50.30
C ALA A 337 -47.27 14.52 51.78
N GLU A 338 -46.00 14.48 52.17
CA GLU A 338 -45.60 14.40 53.59
C GLU A 338 -45.93 15.69 54.34
N PHE A 339 -45.84 16.84 53.67
CA PHE A 339 -46.20 18.14 54.25
C PHE A 339 -47.70 18.28 54.50
N GLU A 340 -48.54 17.85 53.56
CA GLU A 340 -50.00 17.97 53.65
C GLU A 340 -50.62 16.86 54.50
N ASN A 341 -50.04 15.65 54.54
CA ASN A 341 -50.58 14.49 55.26
C ASN A 341 -49.88 14.29 56.62
N ILE A 342 -49.97 15.30 57.48
CA ILE A 342 -49.50 15.19 58.87
C ILE A 342 -50.25 14.06 59.59
N SER A 343 -49.48 13.18 60.24
CA SER A 343 -50.03 12.10 61.07
C SER A 343 -50.52 12.65 62.41
N TRP A 344 -51.82 12.51 62.65
CA TRP A 344 -52.45 12.91 63.91
C TRP A 344 -52.52 11.72 64.87
N HIS A 345 -52.11 11.96 66.11
CA HIS A 345 -52.14 10.98 67.20
C HIS A 345 -53.15 11.41 68.25
N ASN A 346 -53.86 10.46 68.85
CA ASN A 346 -54.78 10.77 69.94
C ASN A 346 -54.02 11.20 71.19
N VAL A 347 -54.49 12.26 71.83
CA VAL A 347 -54.06 12.64 73.18
C VAL A 347 -54.65 11.62 74.16
N THR A 348 -53.83 11.17 75.11
CA THR A 348 -54.32 10.27 76.16
C THR A 348 -55.07 11.09 77.20
N LEU A 349 -56.40 11.01 77.20
CA LEU A 349 -57.26 11.76 78.13
C LEU A 349 -57.11 11.25 79.58
N LYS A 350 -57.20 12.17 80.56
CA LYS A 350 -57.03 11.88 81.99
C LYS A 350 -58.12 12.55 82.82
N ASN A 351 -58.28 12.10 84.07
CA ASN A 351 -59.10 12.72 85.12
C ASN A 351 -60.55 13.06 84.70
N GLY A 352 -61.21 12.12 84.01
CA GLY A 352 -62.61 12.29 83.60
C GLY A 352 -62.82 13.17 82.37
N ALA A 353 -61.76 13.64 81.72
CA ALA A 353 -61.88 14.29 80.42
C ALA A 353 -62.40 13.31 79.36
N ALA A 354 -63.34 13.77 78.54
CA ALA A 354 -63.94 12.97 77.48
C ALA A 354 -63.94 13.74 76.16
N THR A 355 -63.96 13.00 75.05
CA THR A 355 -64.09 13.57 73.71
C THR A 355 -65.47 14.20 73.55
N GLY A 356 -65.51 15.45 73.09
CA GLY A 356 -66.71 16.13 72.61
C GLY A 356 -66.92 15.86 71.13
N ASP A 357 -67.16 16.91 70.35
CA ASP A 357 -67.50 16.79 68.91
C ASP A 357 -66.36 16.28 68.03
N ARG A 358 -65.10 16.47 68.46
CA ARG A 358 -63.90 16.11 67.69
C ARG A 358 -62.89 15.42 68.59
N PRO A 359 -62.24 14.34 68.16
CA PRO A 359 -61.19 13.68 68.95
C PRO A 359 -60.07 14.67 69.29
N PHE A 360 -59.60 14.62 70.53
CA PHE A 360 -58.45 15.42 70.93
C PHE A 360 -57.17 14.76 70.45
N GLN A 361 -56.50 15.42 69.50
CA GLN A 361 -55.35 14.89 68.81
C GLN A 361 -54.21 15.91 68.80
N TYR A 362 -53.00 15.38 68.68
CA TYR A 362 -51.79 16.17 68.51
C TYR A 362 -51.02 15.69 67.27
N ALA A 363 -50.24 16.59 66.70
CA ALA A 363 -49.23 16.26 65.72
C ALA A 363 -48.01 17.15 65.92
N ILE A 364 -46.82 16.59 65.72
CA ILE A 364 -45.59 17.38 65.72
C ILE A 364 -45.15 17.57 64.28
N TRP A 365 -45.02 18.84 63.86
CA TRP A 365 -44.60 19.20 62.51
C TRP A 365 -43.46 20.22 62.54
N GLY A 366 -42.28 19.84 62.06
CA GLY A 366 -41.09 20.68 62.19
C GLY A 366 -40.82 21.06 63.65
N ASN A 367 -40.84 22.37 63.94
CA ASN A 367 -40.64 22.96 65.27
C ASN A 367 -41.96 23.47 65.88
N VAL A 368 -43.11 22.91 65.48
CA VAL A 368 -44.39 23.22 66.11
C VAL A 368 -45.15 21.96 66.53
N LEU A 369 -45.84 22.06 67.65
CA LEU A 369 -46.87 21.14 68.10
C LEU A 369 -48.22 21.71 67.69
N LEU A 370 -48.97 20.92 66.93
CA LEU A 370 -50.33 21.20 66.53
C LEU A 370 -51.26 20.40 67.43
N LEU A 371 -52.22 21.08 68.05
CA LEU A 371 -53.30 20.48 68.81
C LEU A 371 -54.62 20.75 68.07
N ARG A 372 -55.50 19.76 68.05
CA ARG A 372 -56.87 19.92 67.56
C ARG A 372 -57.85 19.08 68.35
N GLY A 373 -59.09 19.54 68.48
CA GLY A 373 -60.17 18.70 68.99
C GLY A 373 -61.19 19.46 69.82
N HIS A 374 -62.06 18.71 70.49
CA HIS A 374 -63.03 19.24 71.44
C HIS A 374 -63.14 18.26 72.60
N ILE A 375 -63.00 18.74 73.83
CA ILE A 375 -63.16 17.90 75.02
C ILE A 375 -64.14 18.52 76.01
N THR A 376 -64.78 17.65 76.79
CA THR A 376 -65.33 18.00 78.09
C THR A 376 -64.29 17.65 79.13
N ALA A 377 -64.01 18.56 80.07
CA ALA A 377 -63.01 18.33 81.11
C ALA A 377 -63.26 19.23 82.31
N THR A 378 -62.90 18.74 83.50
CA THR A 378 -62.84 19.56 84.70
C THR A 378 -61.59 20.45 84.64
N ARG A 379 -61.76 21.76 84.81
CA ARG A 379 -60.62 22.69 84.92
C ARG A 379 -59.84 22.42 86.20
N GLU A 380 -58.62 22.94 86.24
CA GLU A 380 -57.69 22.84 87.37
C GLU A 380 -57.09 21.45 87.63
N VAL A 381 -57.40 20.46 86.80
CA VAL A 381 -56.75 19.14 86.79
C VAL A 381 -56.17 18.82 85.40
N VAL A 382 -55.23 17.88 85.33
CA VAL A 382 -54.66 17.41 84.06
C VAL A 382 -55.75 16.74 83.23
N CYS A 383 -56.02 17.23 82.02
CA CYS A 383 -57.05 16.71 81.13
C CYS A 383 -56.51 15.75 80.07
N GLY A 384 -55.20 15.75 79.80
CA GLY A 384 -54.60 14.77 78.88
C GLY A 384 -53.07 14.75 78.94
N THR A 385 -52.44 13.87 78.17
CA THR A 385 -50.99 13.77 78.05
C THR A 385 -50.53 13.35 76.65
N ILE A 386 -49.37 13.84 76.24
CA ILE A 386 -48.67 13.52 74.99
C ILE A 386 -47.20 13.13 75.28
N PRO A 387 -46.47 12.47 74.36
CA PRO A 387 -45.06 12.17 74.55
C PRO A 387 -44.22 13.43 74.80
N SER A 388 -43.27 13.36 75.73
CA SER A 388 -42.41 14.48 76.14
C SER A 388 -41.27 14.81 75.15
N VAL A 389 -41.39 14.38 73.90
CA VAL A 389 -40.32 14.50 72.89
C VAL A 389 -40.36 15.90 72.27
N ARG A 390 -39.27 16.67 72.41
CA ARG A 390 -39.10 18.04 71.87
C ARG A 390 -40.09 19.07 72.43
N LEU A 391 -40.67 18.82 73.60
CA LEU A 391 -41.53 19.82 74.25
C LEU A 391 -40.69 20.92 74.91
N PRO A 392 -41.20 22.16 75.02
CA PRO A 392 -40.47 23.25 75.69
C PRO A 392 -40.10 22.89 77.13
N LEU A 393 -38.83 23.13 77.50
CA LEU A 393 -38.29 22.71 78.79
C LEU A 393 -39.03 23.34 79.98
N ASN A 394 -39.54 24.56 79.80
CA ASN A 394 -40.31 25.30 80.80
C ASN A 394 -41.83 25.19 80.61
N GLY A 395 -42.28 24.28 79.74
CA GLY A 395 -43.67 24.18 79.31
C GLY A 395 -44.12 25.34 78.42
N ALA A 396 -45.39 25.33 78.05
CA ALA A 396 -46.01 26.37 77.23
C ALA A 396 -47.43 26.66 77.72
N THR A 397 -47.93 27.86 77.39
CA THR A 397 -49.33 28.24 77.63
C THR A 397 -49.96 28.64 76.30
N ALA A 398 -51.16 28.12 76.04
CA ALA A 398 -51.99 28.51 74.91
C ALA A 398 -53.36 29.00 75.41
N MET A 399 -53.98 29.94 74.69
CA MET A 399 -55.38 30.29 74.90
C MET A 399 -56.24 29.39 74.03
N ILE A 400 -57.28 28.80 74.61
CA ILE A 400 -58.24 27.95 73.90
C ILE A 400 -59.66 28.49 74.10
N SER A 401 -60.51 28.34 73.10
CA SER A 401 -61.91 28.76 73.19
C SER A 401 -62.75 27.73 73.95
N VAL A 402 -63.75 28.22 74.67
CA VAL A 402 -64.77 27.36 75.29
C VAL A 402 -65.92 27.09 74.30
N SER A 403 -66.65 26.00 74.50
CA SER A 403 -67.87 25.68 73.75
C SER A 403 -69.13 25.96 74.59
N GLY A 404 -70.27 26.13 73.93
CA GLY A 404 -71.57 26.44 74.55
C GLY A 404 -71.84 27.94 74.80
N ILE A 405 -70.80 28.74 75.01
CA ILE A 405 -70.87 30.20 75.19
C ILE A 405 -69.59 30.88 74.69
N THR A 406 -69.65 32.18 74.41
CA THR A 406 -68.43 32.97 74.11
C THR A 406 -67.52 33.02 75.34
N GLY A 407 -66.26 32.63 75.17
CA GLY A 407 -65.24 32.68 76.21
C GLY A 407 -63.95 31.93 75.87
N TYR A 408 -62.98 31.99 76.78
CA TYR A 408 -61.68 31.33 76.65
C TYR A 408 -61.19 30.75 77.98
N SER A 409 -60.29 29.77 77.89
CA SER A 409 -59.52 29.19 79.00
C SER A 409 -58.04 29.11 78.64
N LYS A 410 -57.15 28.96 79.62
CA LYS A 410 -55.73 28.70 79.37
C LYS A 410 -55.48 27.20 79.35
N LEU A 411 -54.78 26.73 78.34
CA LEU A 411 -54.18 25.42 78.27
C LEU A 411 -52.70 25.52 78.65
N LEU A 412 -52.31 24.85 79.73
CA LEU A 412 -50.93 24.64 80.10
C LEU A 412 -50.45 23.31 79.52
N LEU A 413 -49.32 23.35 78.83
CA LEU A 413 -48.53 22.19 78.43
C LEU A 413 -47.29 22.14 79.32
N PHE A 414 -47.12 21.07 80.07
CA PHE A 414 -45.92 20.85 80.88
C PHE A 414 -44.83 20.14 80.07
N ALA A 415 -43.56 20.30 80.47
CA ALA A 415 -42.43 19.58 79.86
C ALA A 415 -42.56 18.05 79.95
N SER A 416 -43.35 17.55 80.91
CA SER A 416 -43.70 16.12 81.02
C SER A 416 -44.66 15.63 79.93
N GLY A 417 -45.27 16.54 79.16
CA GLY A 417 -46.31 16.25 78.18
C GLY A 417 -47.73 16.28 78.73
N ASP A 418 -47.92 16.52 80.03
CA ASP A 418 -49.24 16.71 80.61
C ASP A 418 -49.87 18.03 80.17
N LEU A 419 -51.19 18.01 79.99
CA LEU A 419 -52.03 19.11 79.53
C LEU A 419 -53.05 19.45 80.61
N LYS A 420 -53.14 20.72 81.01
CA LYS A 420 -54.06 21.19 82.05
C LYS A 420 -54.82 22.42 81.59
N LEU A 421 -56.13 22.43 81.80
CA LEU A 421 -56.95 23.62 81.63
C LEU A 421 -56.98 24.42 82.94
N THR A 422 -56.79 25.73 82.86
CA THR A 422 -56.81 26.63 84.02
C THR A 422 -57.39 27.99 83.68
N GLY A 423 -58.08 28.60 84.64
CA GLY A 423 -58.77 29.87 84.44
C GLY A 423 -59.94 29.78 83.45
N LEU A 424 -60.88 30.71 83.55
CA LEU A 424 -62.02 30.83 82.65
C LEU A 424 -62.42 32.30 82.56
N HIS A 425 -62.69 32.75 81.33
CA HIS A 425 -63.34 34.01 81.07
C HIS A 425 -64.45 33.74 80.05
N SER A 426 -65.70 33.78 80.49
CA SER A 426 -66.85 33.56 79.62
C SER A 426 -67.99 34.52 79.95
N ASN A 427 -68.91 34.70 79.00
CA ASN A 427 -70.09 35.55 79.24
C ASN A 427 -71.01 34.97 80.32
N ASN A 428 -71.03 33.65 80.47
CA ASN A 428 -71.75 32.93 81.51
C ASN A 428 -71.12 31.55 81.74
N ASP A 429 -70.42 31.39 82.85
CA ASP A 429 -69.65 30.18 83.17
C ASP A 429 -70.53 28.92 83.24
N ASN A 430 -71.82 29.04 83.57
CA ASN A 430 -72.76 27.91 83.62
C ASN A 430 -73.11 27.36 82.23
N ASN A 431 -72.87 28.14 81.17
CA ASN A 431 -73.18 27.76 79.80
C ASN A 431 -71.95 27.18 79.07
N VAL A 432 -70.81 27.03 79.75
CA VAL A 432 -69.62 26.38 79.19
C VAL A 432 -69.83 24.88 79.17
N THR A 433 -69.82 24.28 77.98
CA THR A 433 -70.06 22.84 77.79
C THR A 433 -68.80 22.06 77.43
N GLY A 434 -67.68 22.72 77.15
CA GLY A 434 -66.41 22.08 76.76
C GLY A 434 -65.36 23.07 76.25
N TYR A 435 -64.33 22.54 75.60
CA TYR A 435 -63.10 23.26 75.25
C TYR A 435 -62.57 22.85 73.86
N TYR A 436 -62.47 23.81 72.93
CA TYR A 436 -61.87 23.57 71.62
C TYR A 436 -60.34 23.62 71.74
N MET A 437 -59.71 22.45 71.65
CA MET A 437 -58.28 22.26 71.89
C MET A 437 -57.44 22.57 70.65
N ASP A 438 -57.80 23.61 69.90
CA ASP A 438 -57.13 24.01 68.68
C ASP A 438 -56.03 25.03 69.01
N ALA A 439 -54.77 24.60 68.98
CA ALA A 439 -53.62 25.43 69.35
C ALA A 439 -52.37 25.07 68.56
N VAL A 440 -51.50 26.06 68.35
CA VAL A 440 -50.17 25.88 67.77
C VAL A 440 -49.14 26.33 68.80
N ILE A 441 -48.25 25.42 69.20
CA ILE A 441 -47.27 25.64 70.26
C ILE A 441 -45.86 25.49 69.66
N PRO A 442 -44.98 26.49 69.77
CA PRO A 442 -43.57 26.35 69.37
C PRO A 442 -42.87 25.25 70.18
N LEU A 443 -42.02 24.48 69.51
CA LEU A 443 -41.15 23.46 70.12
C LEU A 443 -39.71 23.97 70.21
N GLU A 444 -38.92 23.34 71.08
CA GLU A 444 -37.48 23.63 71.32
C GLU A 444 -36.58 22.50 70.84
#